data_AF-A0A077ZHG0-F1
#
_entry.id   AF-A0A077ZHG0-F1
#
_cell.length_a   1.000
_cell.length_b   1.000
_cell.length_c   1.000
_cell.angle_alpha   90.00
_cell.angle_beta   90.00
_cell.angle_gamma   90.00
#
_symmetry.space_group_name_H-M   'P 1'
#
loop_
_entity.id
_entity.type
_entity.pdbx_description
1 polymer ?
#
loop_
_entity_poly.entity_id
_entity_poly.type
_entity_poly.pdbx_seq_one_letter_code
_entity_poly.pdbx_strand_id
1 'polypeptide(L)'
;MDICFSVLFKSSHIRTIYHICLASVTLLVMNLIIQELITRGSWIAAFIFLPIHFILRFDLPIGSSALIVCEQVAKVWGHALKMKVKNGCPAFKNFIYFLFAPTLIYRNIYPRYSRILVAKHFMEILACVFYSHHLFQNFSRDHVSWSSFLLSAFGCVLPASMCYLLTFYAVLHSWMNAFAEMLRFGDRIILPLWSGKMELHRLRLFDKFNDGICGKNIAKMAVFFLSAVVHEYILTISLRFFYPILFVEFFLGAGIMLLMRSTKGSKWNFCLWLMIMLGNGILYCAYCREWYARACVFSSFPLDEPLRNSYNLRVFNLVLYC
;
A
#
# COMPACT_ATOMS: atom_id res chain seq x y z
N MET A 1 -8.44 -31.65 18.86
CA MET A 1 -8.00 -30.55 17.95
C MET A 1 -7.36 -29.39 18.71
N ASP A 2 -7.70 -29.15 19.99
CA ASP A 2 -7.29 -27.94 20.74
C ASP A 2 -5.78 -27.81 21.00
N ILE A 3 -5.07 -28.93 21.15
CA ILE A 3 -3.61 -28.93 21.37
C ILE A 3 -2.86 -28.44 20.14
N CYS A 4 -3.30 -28.82 18.93
CA CYS A 4 -2.65 -28.38 17.69
C CYS A 4 -2.87 -26.88 17.45
N PHE A 5 -4.08 -26.38 17.76
CA PHE A 5 -4.42 -24.96 17.63
C PHE A 5 -3.59 -24.10 18.60
N SER A 6 -3.48 -24.50 19.88
CA SER A 6 -2.68 -23.74 20.86
C SER A 6 -1.19 -23.68 20.53
N VAL A 7 -0.61 -24.75 19.97
CA VAL A 7 0.78 -24.76 19.49
C VAL A 7 0.95 -23.83 18.27
N LEU A 8 -0.02 -23.81 17.36
CA LEU A 8 -0.01 -22.94 16.19
C LEU A 8 -0.02 -21.45 16.59
N PHE A 9 -0.82 -21.07 17.61
CA PHE A 9 -0.89 -19.70 18.13
C PHE A 9 0.29 -19.27 19.01
N LYS A 10 1.19 -20.18 19.39
CA LYS A 10 2.46 -19.79 20.04
C LYS A 10 3.34 -19.00 19.08
N SER A 11 3.29 -19.30 17.77
CA SER A 11 4.02 -18.52 16.77
C SER A 11 3.47 -17.10 16.69
N SER A 12 4.32 -16.12 17.00
CA SER A 12 3.99 -14.69 16.91
C SER A 12 3.50 -14.30 15.51
N HIS A 13 4.00 -14.97 14.47
CA HIS A 13 3.63 -14.77 13.08
C HIS A 13 2.18 -15.18 12.80
N ILE A 14 1.77 -16.37 13.26
CA ILE A 14 0.41 -16.90 13.00
C ILE A 14 -0.63 -16.10 13.78
N ARG A 15 -0.32 -15.73 15.02
CA ARG A 15 -1.20 -14.86 15.82
C ARG A 15 -1.39 -13.50 15.13
N THR A 16 -0.33 -12.93 14.55
CA THR A 16 -0.41 -11.68 13.79
C THR A 16 -1.28 -11.84 12.54
N ILE A 17 -1.08 -12.90 11.74
CA ILE A 17 -1.91 -13.19 10.55
C ILE A 17 -3.39 -13.41 10.94
N TYR A 18 -3.64 -14.12 12.04
CA TYR A 18 -5.00 -14.33 12.54
C TYR A 18 -5.66 -13.03 12.98
N HIS A 19 -4.98 -12.18 13.76
CA HIS A 19 -5.49 -10.87 14.13
C HIS A 19 -5.71 -9.97 12.91
N ILE A 20 -4.86 -10.07 11.87
CA ILE A 20 -5.05 -9.35 10.61
C ILE A 20 -6.31 -9.84 9.88
N CYS A 21 -6.46 -11.16 9.70
CA CYS A 21 -7.61 -11.75 9.02
C CYS A 21 -8.92 -11.48 9.78
N LEU A 22 -8.89 -11.59 11.11
CA LEU A 22 -10.03 -11.27 11.94
C LEU A 22 -10.37 -9.78 11.84
N ALA A 23 -9.40 -8.89 12.01
CA ALA A 23 -9.63 -7.45 11.92
C ALA A 23 -10.14 -7.04 10.52
N SER A 24 -9.57 -7.60 9.45
CA SER A 24 -9.99 -7.29 8.08
C SER A 24 -11.39 -7.81 7.79
N VAL A 25 -11.75 -9.02 8.25
CA VAL A 25 -13.11 -9.56 8.09
C VAL A 25 -14.10 -8.81 8.97
N THR A 26 -13.80 -8.56 10.25
CA THR A 26 -14.69 -7.80 11.14
C THR A 26 -14.91 -6.38 10.62
N LEU A 27 -13.87 -5.72 10.11
CA LEU A 27 -14.01 -4.40 9.49
C LEU A 27 -14.65 -4.47 8.12
N LEU A 28 -14.46 -5.51 7.32
CA LEU A 28 -15.20 -5.70 6.08
C LEU A 28 -16.69 -5.80 6.39
N VAL A 29 -17.07 -6.67 7.33
CA VAL A 29 -18.46 -6.87 7.75
C VAL A 29 -19.04 -5.61 8.39
N MET A 30 -18.34 -4.97 9.34
CA MET A 30 -18.77 -3.69 9.91
C MET A 30 -18.92 -2.62 8.83
N ASN A 31 -17.94 -2.47 7.94
CA ASN A 31 -18.01 -1.49 6.86
C ASN A 31 -19.13 -1.79 5.86
N LEU A 32 -19.43 -3.06 5.59
CA LEU A 32 -20.54 -3.47 4.73
C LEU A 32 -21.88 -3.11 5.37
N ILE A 33 -22.07 -3.45 6.65
CA ILE A 33 -23.27 -3.09 7.43
C ILE A 33 -23.41 -1.57 7.50
N ILE A 34 -22.32 -0.86 7.81
CA ILE A 34 -22.26 0.59 7.85
C ILE A 34 -22.58 1.18 6.48
N GLN A 35 -22.03 0.65 5.38
CA GLN A 35 -22.33 1.12 4.03
C GLN A 35 -23.80 0.92 3.67
N GLU A 36 -24.39 -0.23 4.01
CA GLU A 36 -25.81 -0.53 3.82
C GLU A 36 -26.71 0.43 4.62
N LEU A 37 -26.32 0.75 5.86
CA LEU A 37 -27.01 1.72 6.71
C LEU A 37 -26.82 3.18 6.22
N ILE A 38 -25.64 3.54 5.73
CA ILE A 38 -25.23 4.91 5.36
C ILE A 38 -25.66 5.32 3.95
N THR A 39 -25.93 4.37 3.04
CA THR A 39 -26.48 4.71 1.71
C THR A 39 -27.80 5.52 1.84
N ARG A 40 -28.42 5.53 3.03
CA ARG A 40 -29.62 6.32 3.37
C ARG A 40 -29.36 7.72 3.98
N GLY A 41 -28.14 8.07 4.39
CA GLY A 41 -27.82 9.37 5.00
C GLY A 41 -26.33 9.52 5.32
N SER A 42 -25.64 10.42 4.63
CA SER A 42 -24.18 10.52 4.52
C SER A 42 -23.44 10.77 5.85
N TRP A 43 -22.89 9.74 6.47
CA TRP A 43 -21.92 9.84 7.57
C TRP A 43 -20.49 9.52 7.12
N ILE A 44 -19.92 10.27 6.16
CA ILE A 44 -18.50 10.17 5.79
C ILE A 44 -17.60 10.26 7.05
N ALA A 45 -18.00 11.10 8.01
CA ALA A 45 -17.36 11.20 9.31
C ALA A 45 -17.27 9.84 10.03
N ALA A 46 -18.31 9.01 10.03
CA ALA A 46 -18.28 7.71 10.70
C ALA A 46 -17.25 6.76 10.05
N PHE A 47 -17.12 6.77 8.72
CA PHE A 47 -16.07 6.01 8.02
C PHE A 47 -14.66 6.49 8.37
N ILE A 48 -14.49 7.77 8.74
CA ILE A 48 -13.20 8.31 9.18
C ILE A 48 -12.95 7.99 10.66
N PHE A 49 -13.92 8.27 11.54
CA PHE A 49 -13.73 8.14 12.98
C PHE A 49 -13.75 6.70 13.49
N LEU A 50 -14.61 5.82 12.96
CA LEU A 50 -14.76 4.46 13.50
C LEU A 50 -13.49 3.60 13.33
N PRO A 51 -12.85 3.53 12.14
CA PRO A 51 -11.63 2.74 11.99
C PRO A 51 -10.48 3.28 12.83
N ILE A 52 -10.33 4.61 12.93
CA ILE A 52 -9.31 5.24 13.78
C ILE A 52 -9.57 4.91 15.25
N HIS A 53 -10.81 5.06 15.72
CA HIS A 53 -11.20 4.72 17.09
C HIS A 53 -10.93 3.25 17.38
N PHE A 54 -11.25 2.35 16.46
CA PHE A 54 -10.97 0.91 16.59
C PHE A 54 -9.47 0.63 16.67
N ILE A 55 -8.65 1.22 15.80
CA ILE A 55 -7.18 1.08 15.82
C ILE A 55 -6.60 1.53 17.17
N LEU A 56 -7.05 2.69 17.66
CA LEU A 56 -6.57 3.26 18.92
C LEU A 56 -7.09 2.49 20.14
N ARG A 57 -8.33 2.01 20.10
CA ARG A 57 -8.95 1.29 21.22
C ARG A 57 -8.38 -0.11 21.42
N PHE A 58 -8.07 -0.82 20.33
CA PHE A 58 -7.57 -2.20 20.37
C PHE A 58 -6.05 -2.32 20.26
N ASP A 59 -5.33 -1.19 20.27
CA ASP A 59 -3.86 -1.16 20.20
C ASP A 59 -3.33 -2.04 19.04
N LEU A 60 -3.90 -1.88 17.84
CA LEU A 60 -3.58 -2.77 16.72
C LEU A 60 -2.11 -2.65 16.28
N PRO A 61 -1.48 -3.77 15.85
CA PRO A 61 -0.15 -3.73 15.25
C PRO A 61 -0.08 -2.83 14.01
N ILE A 62 1.12 -2.36 13.67
CA ILE A 62 1.38 -1.43 12.55
C ILE A 62 0.79 -1.97 11.23
N GLY A 63 1.01 -3.26 10.92
CA GLY A 63 0.51 -3.88 9.68
C GLY A 63 -1.03 -3.91 9.60
N SER A 64 -1.71 -4.29 10.68
CA SER A 64 -3.17 -4.26 10.74
C SER A 64 -3.70 -2.83 10.63
N SER A 65 -3.05 -1.88 11.31
CA SER A 65 -3.43 -0.47 11.28
C SER A 65 -3.31 0.10 9.85
N ALA A 66 -2.19 -0.16 9.17
CA ALA A 66 -1.97 0.25 7.78
C ALA A 66 -3.04 -0.32 6.85
N LEU A 67 -3.34 -1.61 6.95
CA LEU A 67 -4.37 -2.27 6.14
C LEU A 67 -5.74 -1.60 6.30
N ILE A 68 -6.14 -1.32 7.55
CA ILE A 68 -7.43 -0.72 7.87
C ILE A 68 -7.53 0.70 7.34
N VAL A 69 -6.45 1.47 7.46
CA VAL A 69 -6.41 2.87 6.98
C VAL A 69 -6.38 2.92 5.46
N CYS A 70 -5.64 2.02 4.80
CA CYS A 70 -5.66 1.91 3.33
C CYS A 70 -7.07 1.58 2.81
N GLU A 71 -7.75 0.61 3.41
CA GLU A 71 -9.15 0.28 3.10
C GLU A 71 -10.11 1.44 3.36
N GLN A 72 -9.91 2.17 4.46
CA GLN A 72 -10.68 3.38 4.77
C GLN A 72 -10.50 4.45 3.69
N VAL A 73 -9.26 4.80 3.35
CA VAL A 73 -8.93 5.79 2.32
C VAL A 73 -9.52 5.39 0.97
N ALA A 74 -9.36 4.12 0.57
CA ALA A 74 -9.88 3.61 -0.68
C ALA A 74 -11.42 3.74 -0.75
N LYS A 75 -12.14 3.48 0.34
CA LYS A 75 -13.60 3.60 0.41
C LYS A 75 -14.08 5.06 0.40
N VAL A 76 -13.43 5.94 1.15
CA VAL A 76 -13.73 7.38 1.14
C VAL A 76 -13.55 7.93 -0.28
N TRP A 77 -12.45 7.56 -0.94
CA TRP A 77 -12.18 7.95 -2.32
C TRP A 77 -13.20 7.35 -3.31
N GLY A 78 -13.51 6.06 -3.15
CA GLY A 78 -14.52 5.37 -3.96
C GLY A 78 -15.92 5.99 -3.82
N HIS A 79 -16.31 6.44 -2.62
CA HIS A 79 -17.57 7.14 -2.40
C HIS A 79 -17.60 8.50 -3.11
N ALA A 80 -16.52 9.28 -3.00
CA ALA A 80 -16.39 10.55 -3.71
C ALA A 80 -16.51 10.38 -5.24
N LEU A 81 -16.00 9.28 -5.79
CA LEU A 81 -16.12 8.96 -7.22
C LEU A 81 -17.52 8.44 -7.61
N LYS A 82 -18.18 7.65 -6.75
CA LYS A 82 -19.52 7.06 -7.00
C LYS A 82 -20.63 8.10 -7.14
N MET A 83 -20.50 9.29 -6.54
CA MET A 83 -21.47 10.38 -6.69
C MET A 83 -21.74 10.78 -8.17
N LYS A 84 -20.95 10.29 -9.14
CA LYS A 84 -21.15 10.56 -10.57
C LYS A 84 -21.99 9.52 -11.33
N VAL A 85 -22.31 8.34 -10.79
CA VAL A 85 -22.98 7.26 -11.57
C VAL A 85 -24.48 7.23 -11.29
N LYS A 86 -25.28 7.66 -12.28
CA LYS A 86 -26.75 7.87 -12.19
C LYS A 86 -27.65 6.65 -12.48
N ASN A 87 -27.12 5.43 -12.59
CA ASN A 87 -27.92 4.28 -13.01
C ASN A 87 -28.14 3.27 -11.87
N GLY A 88 -29.34 2.69 -11.83
CA GLY A 88 -29.94 1.96 -10.69
C GLY A 88 -29.05 0.96 -9.96
N CYS A 89 -29.41 0.69 -8.70
CA CYS A 89 -28.62 -0.15 -7.79
C CYS A 89 -28.38 -1.55 -8.38
N PRO A 90 -27.12 -1.95 -8.58
CA PRO A 90 -26.80 -3.31 -8.97
C PRO A 90 -27.11 -4.30 -7.84
N ALA A 91 -27.36 -5.56 -8.20
CA ALA A 91 -27.51 -6.63 -7.22
C ALA A 91 -26.25 -6.76 -6.34
N PHE A 92 -26.43 -6.98 -5.03
CA PHE A 92 -25.35 -7.09 -4.05
C PHE A 92 -24.24 -8.07 -4.48
N LYS A 93 -24.61 -9.19 -5.13
CA LYS A 93 -23.69 -10.17 -5.70
C LYS A 93 -22.67 -9.56 -6.68
N ASN A 94 -23.11 -8.64 -7.55
CA ASN A 94 -22.22 -8.01 -8.54
C ASN A 94 -21.24 -7.05 -7.88
N PHE A 95 -21.66 -6.41 -6.77
CA PHE A 95 -20.78 -5.57 -5.98
C PHE A 95 -19.68 -6.40 -5.28
N ILE A 96 -20.03 -7.54 -4.68
CA ILE A 96 -19.04 -8.44 -4.07
C ILE A 96 -18.07 -8.98 -5.13
N TYR A 97 -18.54 -9.36 -6.31
CA TYR A 97 -17.65 -9.78 -7.41
C TYR A 97 -16.68 -8.65 -7.80
N PHE A 98 -17.18 -7.42 -7.95
CA PHE A 98 -16.35 -6.27 -8.32
C PHE A 98 -15.28 -5.95 -7.27
N LEU A 99 -15.59 -6.10 -5.98
CA LEU A 99 -14.63 -5.84 -4.89
C LEU A 99 -13.34 -6.64 -5.03
N PHE A 100 -13.44 -7.88 -5.52
CA PHE A 100 -12.30 -8.77 -5.71
C PHE A 100 -11.74 -8.74 -7.14
N ALA A 101 -12.45 -8.12 -8.10
CA ALA A 101 -11.99 -8.03 -9.48
C ALA A 101 -10.82 -7.04 -9.56
N PRO A 102 -9.71 -7.38 -10.25
CA PRO A 102 -8.53 -6.51 -10.35
C PRO A 102 -8.74 -5.38 -11.36
N THR A 103 -9.81 -4.58 -11.20
CA THR A 103 -10.16 -3.49 -12.10
C THR A 103 -10.78 -2.32 -11.36
N LEU A 104 -10.42 -1.11 -11.79
CA LEU A 104 -10.96 0.14 -11.23
C LEU A 104 -12.32 0.53 -11.86
N ILE A 105 -12.72 -0.13 -12.97
CA ILE A 105 -13.93 0.23 -13.71
C ILE A 105 -15.02 -0.78 -13.43
N TYR A 106 -16.08 -0.33 -12.75
CA TYR A 106 -17.25 -1.17 -12.49
C TYR A 106 -17.99 -1.56 -13.77
N ARG A 107 -18.28 -2.86 -13.91
CA ARG A 107 -19.20 -3.45 -14.88
C ARG A 107 -20.00 -4.57 -14.22
N ASN A 108 -21.23 -4.77 -14.68
CA ASN A 108 -22.07 -5.88 -14.22
C ASN A 108 -21.53 -7.26 -14.60
N ILE A 109 -20.83 -7.36 -15.74
CA ILE A 109 -20.33 -8.61 -16.31
C ILE A 109 -18.92 -8.36 -16.86
N TYR A 110 -18.00 -9.28 -16.58
CA TYR A 110 -16.63 -9.28 -17.11
C TYR A 110 -16.37 -10.54 -17.93
N PRO A 111 -15.53 -10.46 -18.98
CA PRO A 111 -15.14 -11.64 -19.75
C PRO A 111 -14.40 -12.63 -18.85
N ARG A 112 -14.60 -13.94 -19.07
CA ARG A 112 -13.98 -15.00 -18.26
C ARG A 112 -13.10 -15.94 -19.08
N TYR A 113 -11.98 -16.38 -18.52
CA TYR A 113 -11.00 -17.28 -19.12
C TYR A 113 -11.01 -18.68 -18.46
N SER A 114 -10.58 -19.74 -19.16
CA SER A 114 -10.75 -21.13 -18.67
C SER A 114 -9.59 -21.68 -17.83
N ARG A 115 -8.35 -21.19 -18.03
CA ARG A 115 -7.19 -21.67 -17.28
C ARG A 115 -7.08 -20.97 -15.93
N ILE A 116 -6.63 -21.73 -14.93
CA ILE A 116 -6.51 -21.29 -13.53
C ILE A 116 -5.14 -21.75 -13.01
N LEU A 117 -4.28 -20.80 -12.61
CA LEU A 117 -2.98 -21.07 -11.98
C LEU A 117 -2.80 -20.26 -10.69
N VAL A 118 -3.81 -20.34 -9.82
CA VAL A 118 -3.88 -19.59 -8.55
C VAL A 118 -2.73 -19.94 -7.60
N ALA A 119 -2.38 -21.23 -7.49
CA ALA A 119 -1.36 -21.70 -6.54
C ALA A 119 0.03 -21.09 -6.81
N LYS A 120 0.40 -20.87 -8.07
CA LYS A 120 1.67 -20.24 -8.44
C LYS A 120 1.79 -18.84 -7.82
N HIS A 121 0.73 -18.04 -7.95
CA HIS A 121 0.74 -16.66 -7.45
C HIS A 121 0.76 -16.60 -5.92
N PHE A 122 0.06 -17.50 -5.23
CA PHE A 122 0.17 -17.60 -3.78
C PHE A 122 1.57 -18.05 -3.32
N MET A 123 2.22 -18.97 -4.04
CA MET A 123 3.61 -19.35 -3.76
C MET A 123 4.58 -18.17 -3.98
N GLU A 124 4.36 -17.36 -5.01
CA GLU A 124 5.14 -16.13 -5.26
C GLU A 124 4.98 -15.12 -4.12
N ILE A 125 3.76 -14.92 -3.60
CA ILE A 125 3.50 -14.04 -2.45
C ILE A 125 4.22 -14.58 -1.20
N LEU A 126 4.10 -15.87 -0.92
CA LEU A 126 4.80 -16.50 0.21
C LEU A 126 6.32 -16.33 0.09
N ALA A 127 6.88 -16.55 -1.09
CA ALA A 127 8.31 -16.35 -1.35
C ALA A 127 8.73 -14.90 -1.12
N CYS A 128 7.92 -13.92 -1.54
CA CYS A 128 8.18 -12.50 -1.29
C CYS A 128 8.18 -12.19 0.20
N VAL A 129 7.21 -12.71 0.98
CA VAL A 129 7.12 -12.52 2.43
C VAL A 129 8.32 -13.15 3.15
N PHE A 130 8.72 -14.37 2.78
CA PHE A 130 9.88 -15.03 3.40
C PHE A 130 11.19 -14.32 3.06
N TYR A 131 11.39 -13.95 1.79
CA TYR A 131 12.62 -13.31 1.35
C TYR A 131 12.78 -11.91 1.95
N SER A 132 11.72 -11.12 1.97
CA SER A 132 11.73 -9.82 2.63
C SER A 132 11.99 -9.95 4.13
N HIS A 133 11.36 -10.89 4.84
CA HIS A 133 11.66 -11.17 6.25
C HIS A 133 13.16 -11.45 6.48
N HIS A 134 13.79 -12.25 5.62
CA HIS A 134 15.23 -12.53 5.70
C HIS A 134 16.09 -11.27 5.47
N LEU A 135 15.74 -10.44 4.49
CA LEU A 135 16.43 -9.15 4.25
C LEU A 135 16.41 -8.25 5.49
N PHE A 136 15.29 -8.20 6.22
CA PHE A 136 15.14 -7.36 7.42
C PHE A 136 15.94 -7.86 8.63
N GLN A 137 16.08 -9.17 8.83
CA GLN A 137 16.86 -9.68 9.97
C GLN A 137 18.34 -9.26 9.93
N ASN A 138 18.89 -9.03 8.74
CA ASN A 138 20.30 -8.74 8.56
C ASN A 138 20.69 -7.27 8.81
N PHE A 139 19.74 -6.36 9.07
CA PHE A 139 19.99 -4.91 9.17
C PHE A 139 19.57 -4.31 10.52
N SER A 140 20.47 -4.20 11.52
CA SER A 140 20.10 -3.65 12.86
C SER A 140 21.23 -3.29 13.85
N ARG A 141 22.34 -2.62 13.46
CA ARG A 141 23.48 -2.51 14.41
C ARG A 141 24.20 -1.17 14.64
N ASP A 142 23.71 -0.02 14.17
CA ASP A 142 24.55 1.20 14.27
C ASP A 142 24.09 2.29 15.23
N HIS A 143 25.08 2.84 15.92
CA HIS A 143 25.00 3.85 16.97
C HIS A 143 24.60 5.24 16.45
N VAL A 144 24.33 6.15 17.38
CA VAL A 144 23.74 7.47 17.11
C VAL A 144 24.85 8.52 16.87
N SER A 145 25.06 8.89 15.60
CA SER A 145 25.73 10.14 15.19
C SER A 145 25.25 10.55 13.79
N TRP A 146 25.44 11.81 13.37
CA TRP A 146 25.03 12.28 12.04
C TRP A 146 25.76 11.57 10.88
N SER A 147 27.05 11.28 11.05
CA SER A 147 27.80 10.47 10.09
C SER A 147 27.28 9.04 10.06
N SER A 148 26.91 8.50 11.22
CA SER A 148 26.24 7.19 11.33
C SER A 148 24.85 7.22 10.68
N PHE A 149 24.10 8.33 10.74
CA PHE A 149 22.81 8.44 10.05
C PHE A 149 22.97 8.35 8.54
N LEU A 150 23.87 9.14 7.95
CA LEU A 150 24.11 9.10 6.51
C LEU A 150 24.64 7.74 6.07
N LEU A 151 25.59 7.17 6.82
CA LEU A 151 26.13 5.84 6.54
C LEU A 151 25.03 4.76 6.60
N SER A 152 24.18 4.79 7.64
CA SER A 152 23.04 3.88 7.75
C SER A 152 22.01 4.13 6.65
N ALA A 153 21.69 5.39 6.31
CA ALA A 153 20.72 5.72 5.27
C ALA A 153 21.17 5.17 3.92
N PHE A 154 22.43 5.38 3.53
CA PHE A 154 23.00 4.79 2.33
C PHE A 154 23.09 3.26 2.40
N GLY A 155 23.45 2.70 3.56
CA GLY A 155 23.42 1.26 3.80
C GLY A 155 22.02 0.65 3.64
N CYS A 156 20.97 1.41 3.95
CA CYS A 156 19.58 0.98 3.84
C CYS A 156 18.98 1.11 2.44
N VAL A 157 19.62 1.81 1.49
CA VAL A 157 19.08 2.03 0.14
C VAL A 157 18.81 0.70 -0.58
N LEU A 158 19.79 -0.21 -0.61
CA LEU A 158 19.64 -1.51 -1.29
C LEU A 158 18.59 -2.42 -0.64
N PRO A 159 18.61 -2.71 0.67
CA PRO A 159 17.58 -3.56 1.27
C PRO A 159 16.19 -2.90 1.21
N ALA A 160 16.06 -1.61 1.48
CA ALA A 160 14.77 -0.92 1.41
C ALA A 160 14.20 -0.94 -0.01
N SER A 161 15.02 -0.68 -1.02
CA SER A 161 14.59 -0.78 -2.43
C SER A 161 14.21 -2.20 -2.84
N MET A 162 14.92 -3.24 -2.37
CA MET A 162 14.52 -4.62 -2.62
C MET A 162 13.17 -4.94 -1.96
N CYS A 163 12.98 -4.54 -0.70
CA CYS A 163 11.72 -4.73 0.00
C CYS A 163 10.57 -3.97 -0.67
N TYR A 164 10.82 -2.74 -1.15
CA TYR A 164 9.88 -1.98 -1.96
C TYR A 164 9.50 -2.74 -3.25
N LEU A 165 10.46 -3.19 -4.04
CA LEU A 165 10.18 -3.95 -5.28
C LEU A 165 9.43 -5.26 -5.02
N LEU A 166 9.80 -5.99 -3.97
CA LEU A 166 9.11 -7.22 -3.56
C LEU A 166 7.67 -6.94 -3.14
N THR A 167 7.43 -5.83 -2.46
CA THR A 167 6.10 -5.38 -2.06
C THR A 167 5.22 -5.09 -3.28
N PHE A 168 5.73 -4.29 -4.22
CA PHE A 168 5.05 -3.98 -5.46
C PHE A 168 4.74 -5.24 -6.26
N TYR A 169 5.71 -6.16 -6.34
CA TYR A 169 5.52 -7.44 -6.99
C TYR A 169 4.46 -8.29 -6.27
N ALA A 170 4.55 -8.44 -4.94
CA ALA A 170 3.61 -9.25 -4.18
C ALA A 170 2.17 -8.73 -4.29
N VAL A 171 1.96 -7.41 -4.20
CA VAL A 171 0.64 -6.78 -4.19
C VAL A 171 0.10 -6.55 -5.60
N LEU A 172 0.81 -5.79 -6.44
CA LEU A 172 0.28 -5.38 -7.75
C LEU A 172 0.37 -6.48 -8.79
N HIS A 173 1.39 -7.34 -8.71
CA HIS A 173 1.56 -8.43 -9.65
C HIS A 173 0.90 -9.70 -9.12
N SER A 174 1.44 -10.31 -8.08
CA SER A 174 1.03 -11.66 -7.66
C SER A 174 -0.35 -11.69 -7.02
N TRP A 175 -0.69 -10.77 -6.12
CA TRP A 175 -1.99 -10.73 -5.46
C TRP A 175 -3.12 -10.40 -6.42
N MET A 176 -2.99 -9.33 -7.23
CA MET A 176 -3.98 -9.02 -8.25
C MET A 176 -4.14 -10.15 -9.28
N ASN A 177 -3.05 -10.81 -9.70
CA ASN A 177 -3.12 -11.97 -10.58
C ASN A 177 -3.78 -13.18 -9.91
N ALA A 178 -3.54 -13.44 -8.63
CA ALA A 178 -4.21 -14.52 -7.89
C ALA A 178 -5.74 -14.32 -7.90
N PHE A 179 -6.20 -13.08 -7.66
CA PHE A 179 -7.62 -12.75 -7.75
C PHE A 179 -8.16 -12.81 -9.17
N ALA A 180 -7.39 -12.36 -10.16
CA ALA A 180 -7.74 -12.52 -11.57
C ALA A 180 -8.00 -14.00 -11.89
N GLU A 181 -7.13 -14.89 -11.45
CA GLU A 181 -7.25 -16.34 -11.69
C GLU A 181 -8.42 -16.97 -10.92
N MET A 182 -8.62 -16.60 -9.64
CA MET A 182 -9.76 -17.09 -8.84
C MET A 182 -11.11 -16.67 -9.45
N LEU A 183 -11.19 -15.45 -9.95
CA LEU A 183 -12.40 -14.92 -10.60
C LEU A 183 -12.49 -15.27 -12.08
N ARG A 184 -11.47 -15.95 -12.62
CA ARG A 184 -11.29 -16.25 -14.05
C ARG A 184 -11.36 -14.98 -14.90
N PHE A 185 -10.91 -13.85 -14.40
CA PHE A 185 -10.98 -12.56 -15.06
C PHE A 185 -10.23 -12.59 -16.41
N GLY A 186 -10.89 -12.14 -17.47
CA GLY A 186 -10.42 -12.27 -18.85
C GLY A 186 -9.54 -11.13 -19.35
N ASP A 187 -8.76 -10.47 -18.49
CA ASP A 187 -7.77 -9.47 -18.94
C ASP A 187 -6.76 -10.07 -19.93
N ARG A 188 -6.40 -11.34 -19.75
CA ARG A 188 -5.54 -12.11 -20.66
C ARG A 188 -6.13 -12.31 -22.05
N ILE A 189 -7.44 -12.19 -22.21
CA ILE A 189 -8.08 -12.18 -23.54
C ILE A 189 -7.76 -10.86 -24.25
N ILE A 190 -7.69 -9.76 -23.49
CA ILE A 190 -7.43 -8.41 -24.00
C ILE A 190 -5.95 -8.24 -24.42
N LEU A 191 -5.00 -8.91 -23.75
CA LEU A 191 -3.57 -8.73 -24.04
C LEU A 191 -3.19 -9.05 -25.50
N PRO A 192 -3.58 -10.19 -26.11
CA PRO A 192 -3.37 -10.42 -27.54
C PRO A 192 -4.12 -9.44 -28.46
N LEU A 193 -5.32 -9.00 -28.05
CA LEU A 193 -6.12 -8.02 -28.80
C LEU A 193 -5.44 -6.64 -28.83
N TRP A 194 -4.77 -6.26 -27.74
CA TRP A 194 -4.04 -5.00 -27.62
C TRP A 194 -2.83 -4.97 -28.56
N SER A 195 -2.08 -6.08 -28.66
CA SER A 195 -0.85 -6.17 -29.47
C SER A 195 -1.05 -5.98 -30.98
N GLY A 196 -2.29 -6.10 -31.49
CA GLY A 196 -2.52 -6.20 -32.94
C GLY A 196 -3.34 -5.09 -33.61
N LYS A 197 -4.39 -4.53 -32.96
CA LYS A 197 -5.39 -3.71 -33.70
C LYS A 197 -5.95 -2.49 -32.97
N MET A 198 -5.61 -2.26 -31.70
CA MET A 198 -6.23 -1.17 -30.90
C MET A 198 -5.34 0.06 -30.68
N GLU A 199 -4.08 0.06 -31.15
CA GLU A 199 -3.14 1.18 -30.94
C GLU A 199 -3.61 2.49 -31.57
N LEU A 200 -4.20 2.46 -32.76
CA LEU A 200 -4.41 3.68 -33.55
C LEU A 200 -5.51 4.61 -33.00
N HIS A 201 -6.52 4.08 -32.31
CA HIS A 201 -7.69 4.88 -31.90
C HIS A 201 -7.51 5.56 -30.53
N ARG A 202 -6.74 4.97 -29.60
CA ARG A 202 -6.53 5.56 -28.26
C ARG A 202 -5.47 6.64 -28.24
N LEU A 203 -4.44 6.57 -29.09
CA LEU A 203 -3.41 7.61 -29.21
C LEU A 203 -4.04 8.97 -29.57
N ARG A 204 -5.05 8.99 -30.46
CA ARG A 204 -5.71 10.24 -30.92
C ARG A 204 -6.65 10.88 -29.90
N LEU A 205 -7.18 10.12 -28.93
CA LEU A 205 -8.07 10.64 -27.89
C LEU A 205 -7.30 11.33 -26.75
N PHE A 206 -6.04 10.93 -26.51
CA PHE A 206 -5.18 11.54 -25.49
C PHE A 206 -4.62 12.90 -25.89
N ASP A 207 -4.34 13.11 -27.19
CA ASP A 207 -3.78 14.38 -27.68
C ASP A 207 -4.75 15.56 -27.52
N LYS A 208 -6.06 15.29 -27.41
CA LYS A 208 -7.10 16.33 -27.43
C LYS A 208 -7.36 17.01 -26.07
N PHE A 209 -6.74 16.57 -24.98
CA PHE A 209 -6.95 17.13 -23.64
C PHE A 209 -5.90 18.18 -23.20
N ASN A 210 -5.08 18.67 -24.14
CA ASN A 210 -3.76 19.19 -23.80
C ASN A 210 -3.55 20.71 -24.00
N ASP A 211 -4.56 21.56 -23.83
CA ASP A 211 -4.39 23.02 -23.92
C ASP A 211 -4.18 23.65 -22.53
N GLY A 212 -2.93 24.09 -22.27
CA GLY A 212 -2.54 24.87 -21.08
C GLY A 212 -1.38 24.27 -20.29
N ILE A 213 -0.14 24.66 -20.59
CA ILE A 213 1.08 24.20 -19.87
C ILE A 213 1.03 24.56 -18.38
N CYS A 214 0.54 25.76 -18.04
CA CYS A 214 0.41 26.22 -16.65
C CYS A 214 -0.56 25.31 -15.86
N GLY A 215 -1.72 24.98 -16.45
CA GLY A 215 -2.69 24.06 -15.87
C GLY A 215 -2.13 22.64 -15.66
N LYS A 216 -1.28 22.15 -16.57
CA LYS A 216 -0.63 20.83 -16.42
C LYS A 216 0.31 20.76 -15.23
N ASN A 217 1.12 21.79 -15.00
CA ASN A 217 2.04 21.79 -13.86
C ASN A 217 1.30 21.92 -12.53
N ILE A 218 0.25 22.76 -12.47
CA ILE A 218 -0.62 22.86 -11.30
C ILE A 218 -1.30 21.51 -11.03
N ALA A 219 -1.83 20.84 -12.06
CA ALA A 219 -2.45 19.52 -11.92
C ALA A 219 -1.45 18.47 -11.42
N LYS A 220 -0.22 18.44 -11.95
CA LYS A 220 0.85 17.54 -11.46
C LYS A 220 1.16 17.79 -9.99
N MET A 221 1.35 19.05 -9.60
CA MET A 221 1.62 19.42 -8.21
C MET A 221 0.45 19.08 -7.28
N ALA A 222 -0.79 19.26 -7.72
CA ALA A 222 -1.96 18.89 -6.96
C ALA A 222 -2.03 17.38 -6.71
N VAL A 223 -1.68 16.56 -7.71
CA VAL A 223 -1.63 15.09 -7.57
C VAL A 223 -0.53 14.68 -6.58
N PHE A 224 0.68 15.24 -6.70
CA PHE A 224 1.76 14.95 -5.76
C PHE A 224 1.43 15.41 -4.34
N PHE A 225 0.84 16.59 -4.17
CA PHE A 225 0.41 17.09 -2.87
C PHE A 225 -0.65 16.20 -2.24
N LEU A 226 -1.70 15.86 -2.98
CA LEU A 226 -2.76 14.98 -2.48
C LEU A 226 -2.20 13.59 -2.12
N SER A 227 -1.31 13.06 -2.96
CA SER A 227 -0.61 11.80 -2.69
C SER A 227 0.20 11.90 -1.39
N ALA A 228 0.99 12.96 -1.21
CA ALA A 228 1.81 13.17 -0.02
C ALA A 228 0.95 13.22 1.25
N VAL A 229 -0.17 13.96 1.23
CA VAL A 229 -1.11 14.03 2.37
C VAL A 229 -1.69 12.67 2.70
N VAL A 230 -2.13 11.91 1.69
CA VAL A 230 -2.74 10.59 1.89
C VAL A 230 -1.72 9.60 2.45
N HIS A 231 -0.50 9.54 1.92
CA HIS A 231 0.51 8.62 2.43
C HIS A 231 0.98 9.02 3.84
N GLU A 232 1.17 10.31 4.11
CA GLU A 232 1.52 10.79 5.45
C GLU A 232 0.42 10.48 6.47
N TYR A 233 -0.85 10.60 6.08
CA TYR A 233 -1.98 10.20 6.89
C TYR A 233 -1.96 8.70 7.21
N ILE A 234 -1.73 7.84 6.21
CA ILE A 234 -1.62 6.39 6.40
C ILE A 234 -0.49 6.08 7.38
N LEU A 235 0.68 6.67 7.18
CA LEU A 235 1.83 6.47 8.07
C LEU A 235 1.56 6.96 9.49
N THR A 236 0.97 8.14 9.65
CA THR A 236 0.68 8.75 10.95
C THR A 236 -0.24 7.87 11.79
N ILE A 237 -1.31 7.33 11.20
CA ILE A 237 -2.24 6.45 11.93
C ILE A 237 -1.61 5.07 12.18
N SER A 238 -0.83 4.56 11.23
CA SER A 238 -0.19 3.23 11.35
C SER A 238 0.91 3.20 12.41
N LEU A 239 1.70 4.27 12.47
CA LEU A 239 2.82 4.44 13.41
C LEU A 239 2.43 5.13 14.71
N ARG A 240 1.31 5.84 14.72
CA ARG A 240 0.77 6.63 15.85
C ARG A 240 1.60 7.84 16.25
N PHE A 241 2.40 8.34 15.32
CA PHE A 241 3.08 9.62 15.46
C PHE A 241 3.16 10.29 14.11
N PHE A 242 3.17 11.62 14.11
CA PHE A 242 3.34 12.42 12.91
C PHE A 242 4.83 12.69 12.69
N TYR A 243 5.36 12.29 11.53
CA TYR A 243 6.76 12.49 11.17
C TYR A 243 6.89 12.72 9.66
N PRO A 244 6.84 13.99 9.21
CA PRO A 244 6.55 14.36 7.82
C PRO A 244 7.73 14.23 6.85
N ILE A 245 8.58 13.21 7.01
CA ILE A 245 9.70 12.98 6.07
C ILE A 245 9.18 12.55 4.71
N LEU A 246 8.21 11.63 4.67
CA LEU A 246 7.61 11.21 3.40
C LEU A 246 7.00 12.41 2.68
N PHE A 247 6.24 13.24 3.40
CA PHE A 247 5.68 14.46 2.83
C PHE A 247 6.76 15.36 2.20
N VAL A 248 7.87 15.61 2.89
CA VAL A 248 8.99 16.42 2.37
C VAL A 248 9.63 15.77 1.13
N GLU A 249 9.83 14.45 1.14
CA GLU A 249 10.40 13.72 0.01
C GLU A 249 9.52 13.77 -1.25
N PHE A 250 8.19 13.69 -1.10
CA PHE A 250 7.26 13.87 -2.22
C PHE A 250 7.46 15.22 -2.92
N PHE A 251 7.65 16.29 -2.14
CA PHE A 251 7.89 17.64 -2.69
C PHE A 251 9.29 17.80 -3.29
N LEU A 252 10.31 17.22 -2.66
CA LEU A 252 11.66 17.21 -3.21
C LEU A 252 11.69 16.46 -4.56
N GLY A 253 11.08 15.28 -4.62
CA GLY A 253 10.92 14.49 -5.85
C GLY A 253 10.13 15.23 -6.92
N ALA A 254 8.97 15.79 -6.58
CA ALA A 254 8.15 16.58 -7.50
C ALA A 254 8.88 17.83 -8.02
N GLY A 255 9.60 18.54 -7.14
CA GLY A 255 10.40 19.71 -7.49
C GLY A 255 11.51 19.38 -8.48
N ILE A 256 12.29 18.33 -8.21
CA ILE A 256 13.33 17.84 -9.14
C ILE A 256 12.70 17.41 -10.47
N MET A 257 11.55 16.72 -10.44
CA MET A 257 10.83 16.32 -11.65
C MET A 257 10.34 17.50 -12.51
N LEU A 258 9.93 18.62 -11.89
CA LEU A 258 9.58 19.84 -12.63
C LEU A 258 10.80 20.51 -13.27
N LEU A 259 11.95 20.47 -12.59
CA LEU A 259 13.22 20.99 -13.11
C LEU A 259 13.75 20.13 -14.27
N MET A 260 13.52 18.82 -14.22
CA MET A 260 13.82 17.87 -15.30
C MET A 260 12.81 17.98 -16.46
N ARG A 261 12.68 19.18 -17.04
CA ARG A 261 11.70 19.52 -18.09
C ARG A 261 11.89 18.75 -19.40
N SER A 262 13.10 18.24 -19.67
CA SER A 262 13.46 17.69 -20.97
C SER A 262 14.67 16.77 -20.87
N THR A 263 14.48 15.52 -20.46
CA THR A 263 15.48 14.48 -20.68
C THR A 263 14.87 13.37 -21.52
N LYS A 264 15.59 12.95 -22.57
CA LYS A 264 15.28 11.74 -23.34
C LYS A 264 15.03 10.60 -22.37
N GLY A 265 13.98 9.81 -22.62
CA GLY A 265 13.31 8.96 -21.61
C GLY A 265 14.21 8.08 -20.74
N SER A 266 15.36 7.63 -21.24
CA SER A 266 16.29 6.82 -20.45
C SER A 266 16.91 7.57 -19.25
N LYS A 267 17.39 8.82 -19.43
CA LYS A 267 17.98 9.60 -18.32
C LYS A 267 16.92 9.98 -17.29
N TRP A 268 15.72 10.34 -17.75
CA TRP A 268 14.57 10.58 -16.87
C TRP A 268 14.28 9.35 -16.01
N ASN A 269 14.18 8.17 -16.64
CA ASN A 269 13.86 6.91 -15.95
C ASN A 269 14.92 6.60 -14.91
N PHE A 270 16.20 6.72 -15.28
CA PHE A 270 17.31 6.49 -14.37
C PHE A 270 17.23 7.41 -13.13
N CYS A 271 17.03 8.72 -13.32
CA CYS A 271 16.91 9.66 -12.21
C CYS A 271 15.69 9.39 -11.34
N LEU A 272 14.53 9.06 -11.93
CA LEU A 272 13.34 8.69 -11.15
C LEU A 272 13.64 7.47 -10.27
N TRP A 273 14.16 6.40 -10.86
CA TRP A 273 14.46 5.17 -10.11
C TRP A 273 15.51 5.43 -9.02
N LEU A 274 16.55 6.21 -9.32
CA LEU A 274 17.54 6.59 -8.32
C LEU A 274 16.91 7.35 -7.14
N MET A 275 16.03 8.33 -7.41
CA MET A 275 15.35 9.09 -6.37
C MET A 275 14.38 8.22 -5.55
N ILE A 276 13.64 7.32 -6.19
CA ILE A 276 12.78 6.35 -5.49
C ILE A 276 13.62 5.46 -4.58
N MET A 277 14.77 4.94 -5.04
CA MET A 277 15.60 4.06 -4.21
C MET A 277 16.26 4.80 -3.05
N LEU A 278 16.78 6.01 -3.30
CA LEU A 278 17.37 6.84 -2.24
C LEU A 278 16.33 7.26 -1.20
N GLY A 279 15.14 7.70 -1.64
CA GLY A 279 14.04 8.05 -0.75
C GLY A 279 13.62 6.87 0.12
N ASN A 280 13.42 5.68 -0.45
CA ASN A 280 13.10 4.48 0.33
C ASN A 280 14.15 4.16 1.42
N GLY A 281 15.45 4.33 1.12
CA GLY A 281 16.52 4.14 2.09
C GLY A 281 16.47 5.15 3.25
N ILE A 282 16.24 6.42 2.92
CA ILE A 282 16.13 7.51 3.91
C ILE A 282 14.87 7.33 4.77
N LEU A 283 13.70 7.10 4.15
CA LEU A 283 12.45 6.83 4.84
C LEU A 283 12.60 5.68 5.81
N TYR A 284 13.14 4.55 5.33
CA TYR A 284 13.35 3.39 6.18
C TYR A 284 14.19 3.76 7.39
N CYS A 285 15.40 4.31 7.18
CA CYS A 285 16.31 4.66 8.27
C CYS A 285 15.68 5.65 9.27
N ALA A 286 14.97 6.67 8.77
CA ALA A 286 14.44 7.73 9.60
C ALA A 286 13.22 7.29 10.43
N TYR A 287 12.22 6.62 9.82
CA TYR A 287 11.07 6.10 10.57
C TYR A 287 11.47 5.02 11.58
N CYS A 288 12.41 4.16 11.20
CA CYS A 288 13.05 3.18 12.09
C CYS A 288 13.62 3.83 13.36
N ARG A 289 14.50 4.81 13.17
CA ARG A 289 15.18 5.50 14.27
C ARG A 289 14.20 6.30 15.13
N GLU A 290 13.26 7.00 14.52
CA GLU A 290 12.25 7.79 15.24
C GLU A 290 11.35 6.88 16.09
N TRP A 291 10.89 5.76 15.53
CA TRP A 291 10.10 4.78 16.29
C TRP A 291 10.91 4.20 17.45
N TYR A 292 12.18 3.84 17.21
CA TYR A 292 13.06 3.30 18.25
C TYR A 292 13.32 4.32 19.37
N ALA A 293 13.61 5.57 19.02
CA ALA A 293 13.81 6.64 19.99
C ALA A 293 12.57 6.83 20.88
N ARG A 294 11.37 6.83 20.29
CA ARG A 294 10.11 6.91 21.04
C ARG A 294 9.89 5.69 21.92
N ALA A 295 10.11 4.50 21.40
CA ALA A 295 9.95 3.26 22.17
C ALA A 295 10.86 3.25 23.40
N CYS A 296 12.13 3.64 23.25
CA CYS A 296 13.09 3.74 24.36
C CYS A 296 12.78 4.85 25.37
N VAL A 297 12.10 5.93 24.97
CA VAL A 297 11.64 6.95 25.93
C VAL A 297 10.49 6.43 26.78
N PHE A 298 9.59 5.62 26.21
CA PHE A 298 8.46 5.04 26.96
C PHE A 298 8.81 3.78 27.74
N SER A 299 9.80 3.00 27.30
CA SER A 299 10.37 1.90 28.07
C SER A 299 11.60 2.40 28.82
N SER A 300 11.54 2.52 30.15
CA SER A 300 12.67 2.98 30.99
C SER A 300 13.95 2.11 30.93
N PHE A 301 13.98 1.10 30.06
CA PHE A 301 15.08 0.17 29.82
C PHE A 301 15.36 0.02 28.32
N PRO A 302 16.62 -0.19 27.91
CA PRO A 302 16.95 -0.61 26.55
C PRO A 302 16.14 -1.86 26.19
N LEU A 303 15.47 -1.84 25.03
CA LEU A 303 14.71 -3.00 24.56
C LEU A 303 15.65 -4.20 24.37
N ASP A 304 15.38 -5.30 25.07
CA ASP A 304 16.08 -6.59 24.89
C ASP A 304 16.01 -7.06 23.41
N GLU A 305 16.98 -7.86 22.96
CA GLU A 305 17.04 -8.48 21.62
C GLU A 305 15.69 -9.00 21.05
N PRO A 306 14.84 -9.72 21.79
CA PRO A 306 13.53 -10.17 21.27
C PRO A 306 12.57 -9.03 20.92
N LEU A 307 12.62 -7.90 21.63
CA LEU A 307 11.84 -6.71 21.31
C LEU A 307 12.43 -5.98 20.08
N ARG A 308 13.75 -6.02 19.89
CA ARG A 308 14.44 -5.53 18.69
C ARG A 308 14.08 -6.35 17.43
N ASN A 309 14.00 -7.67 17.53
CA ASN A 309 13.52 -8.52 16.42
C ASN A 309 12.03 -8.27 16.11
N SER A 310 11.23 -8.05 17.15
CA SER A 310 9.83 -7.62 16.98
C SER A 310 9.71 -6.25 16.28
N TYR A 311 10.67 -5.34 16.52
CA TYR A 311 10.77 -4.05 15.83
C TYR A 311 11.05 -4.18 14.34
N ASN A 312 12.05 -4.97 13.94
CA ASN A 312 12.35 -5.20 12.52
C ASN A 312 11.13 -5.79 11.81
N LEU A 313 10.41 -6.70 12.48
CA LEU A 313 9.18 -7.30 11.97
C LEU A 313 8.03 -6.28 11.86
N ARG A 314 7.95 -5.31 12.76
CA ARG A 314 6.92 -4.26 12.77
C ARG A 314 7.15 -3.22 11.66
N VAL A 315 8.40 -2.80 11.44
CA VAL A 315 8.74 -1.90 10.31
C VAL A 315 8.70 -2.64 8.98
N PHE A 316 9.11 -3.91 8.94
CA PHE A 316 8.90 -4.79 7.79
C PHE A 316 7.44 -4.79 7.34
N ASN A 317 6.51 -4.97 8.28
CA ASN A 317 5.09 -4.89 7.96
C ASN A 317 4.70 -3.53 7.36
N LEU A 318 5.35 -2.42 7.74
CA LEU A 318 5.06 -1.11 7.15
C LEU A 318 5.53 -1.01 5.68
N VAL A 319 6.76 -1.44 5.39
CA VAL A 319 7.36 -1.38 4.04
C VAL A 319 6.59 -2.29 3.07
N LEU A 320 6.04 -3.41 3.56
CA LEU A 320 5.14 -4.27 2.77
C LEU A 320 3.81 -3.61 2.38
N TYR A 321 3.44 -2.46 2.95
CA TYR A 321 2.12 -1.86 2.71
C TYR A 321 2.16 -0.38 2.28
N CYS A 322 3.33 0.25 2.21
CA CYS A 322 3.52 1.59 1.63
C CYS A 322 3.96 1.50 0.17
#